data_AF-A0A4Q6BUB4-F1
#
_entry.id   AF-A0A4Q6BUB4-F1
#
_cell.length_a   1.000
_cell.length_b   1.000
_cell.length_c   1.000
_cell.angle_alpha   90.00
_cell.angle_beta   90.00
_cell.angle_gamma   90.00
#
_symmetry.space_group_name_H-M   'P 1'
#
loop_
_entity.id
_entity.type
_entity.pdbx_description
1 polymer ?
#
loop_
_entity_poly.entity_id
_entity_poly.type
_entity_poly.pdbx_seq_one_letter_code
_entity_poly.pdbx_strand_id
1 'polypeptide(L)'
;WSLSPFAIIERRFQKKALEFIETQKTPLPCSALKSSVYLSEKGDVYPCTIWGRKLGSIRETGYDLRSVLKQQLSRDTRSSIKAGNCPQCWTPCEAYPSIMDRGGIF
;
A
#
# COMPACT_ATOMS: atom_id res chain seq x y z
N TRP A 1 26.36 1.22 19.23
CA TRP A 1 25.78 1.60 17.93
C TRP A 1 24.59 0.71 17.61
N SER A 2 23.44 0.97 18.21
CA SER A 2 22.20 0.24 17.88
C SER A 2 21.63 0.82 16.58
N LEU A 3 21.42 -0.03 15.58
CA LEU A 3 20.65 0.37 14.39
C LEU A 3 19.21 0.64 14.82
N SER A 4 18.72 1.86 14.61
CA SER A 4 17.30 2.16 14.75
C SER A 4 16.49 1.26 13.81
N PRO A 5 15.32 0.72 14.23
CA PRO A 5 14.42 -0.01 13.34
C PRO A 5 14.12 0.75 12.04
N PHE A 6 14.06 2.08 12.10
CA PHE A 6 13.88 2.92 10.91
C PHE A 6 15.04 2.80 9.92
N ALA A 7 16.28 2.77 10.39
CA ALA A 7 17.45 2.62 9.52
C ALA A 7 17.47 1.28 8.78
N ILE A 8 16.87 0.23 9.36
CA ILE A 8 16.71 -1.08 8.71
C ILE A 8 15.72 -0.98 7.54
N ILE A 9 14.58 -0.29 7.75
CA ILE A 9 13.56 -0.09 6.71
C ILE A 9 14.13 0.75 5.58
N GLU A 10 14.80 1.85 5.91
CA GLU A 10 15.37 2.77 4.93
C GLU A 10 16.45 2.11 4.07
N ARG A 11 17.37 1.33 4.67
CA ARG A 11 18.36 0.55 3.92
C ARG A 11 17.71 -0.45 2.95
N ARG A 12 16.63 -1.12 3.38
CA ARG A 12 15.87 -2.03 2.50
C ARG A 12 15.19 -1.28 1.36
N PHE A 13 14.61 -0.12 1.63
CA PHE A 13 14.00 0.74 0.62
C PHE A 13 15.00 1.17 -0.45
N GLN A 14 16.16 1.69 -0.04
CA GLN A 14 17.22 2.14 -0.95
C GLN A 14 17.78 0.98 -1.79
N LYS A 15 18.06 -0.18 -1.16
CA LYS A 15 18.55 -1.36 -1.89
C LYS A 15 17.58 -1.84 -2.98
N LYS A 16 16.28 -1.81 -2.69
CA LYS A 16 15.23 -2.21 -3.63
C LYS A 16 14.91 -1.15 -4.68
N ALA A 17 15.27 0.11 -4.45
CA ALA A 17 15.07 1.17 -5.44
C ALA A 17 15.84 0.91 -6.75
N LEU A 18 17.02 0.28 -6.68
CA LEU A 18 17.78 -0.12 -7.87
C LEU A 18 16.99 -1.12 -8.73
N GLU A 19 16.44 -2.16 -8.09
CA GLU A 19 15.58 -3.16 -8.76
C GLU A 19 14.33 -2.51 -9.37
N PHE A 20 13.74 -1.53 -8.70
CA PHE A 20 12.61 -0.77 -9.24
C PHE A 20 13.00 0.03 -10.49
N ILE A 21 14.14 0.74 -10.46
CA ILE A 21 14.61 1.55 -11.60
C ILE A 21 14.85 0.68 -12.82
N GLU A 22 15.46 -0.50 -12.65
CA GLU A 22 15.76 -1.43 -13.74
C GLU A 22 14.50 -2.08 -14.32
N THR A 23 13.58 -2.52 -13.46
CA THR A 23 12.43 -3.35 -13.87
C THR A 23 11.15 -2.55 -14.12
N GLN A 24 11.07 -1.32 -13.59
CA GLN A 24 9.85 -0.52 -13.50
C GLN A 24 8.69 -1.27 -12.80
N LYS A 25 9.02 -2.23 -11.95
CA LYS A 25 8.08 -3.06 -11.19
C LYS A 25 8.35 -2.94 -9.71
N THR A 26 7.28 -2.96 -8.92
CA THR A 26 7.35 -2.91 -7.46
C THR A 26 8.18 -4.10 -6.96
N PRO A 27 9.33 -3.88 -6.30
CA PRO A 27 10.28 -4.95 -5.94
C PRO A 27 9.80 -5.90 -4.83
N LEU A 28 8.66 -5.59 -4.21
CA LEU A 28 7.95 -6.49 -3.31
C LEU A 28 6.44 -6.31 -3.49
N PRO A 29 5.64 -7.31 -3.08
CA PRO A 29 4.20 -7.14 -3.11
C PRO A 29 3.78 -5.98 -2.18
N CYS A 30 2.83 -5.17 -2.62
CA CYS A 30 2.35 -4.01 -1.87
C CYS A 30 1.40 -4.42 -0.72
N SER A 31 1.36 -3.62 0.34
CA SER A 31 0.48 -3.81 1.51
C SER A 31 -0.80 -2.97 1.51
N ALA A 32 -1.02 -2.16 0.47
CA ALA A 32 -2.28 -1.48 0.22
C ALA A 32 -3.46 -2.48 0.24
N LEU A 33 -4.52 -2.13 0.97
CA LEU A 33 -5.69 -2.95 1.29
C LEU A 33 -5.40 -4.25 2.06
N LYS A 34 -4.18 -4.44 2.58
CA LYS A 34 -3.88 -5.47 3.58
C LYS A 34 -3.67 -4.84 4.96
N SER A 35 -2.76 -3.87 5.06
CA SER A 35 -2.43 -3.18 6.32
C SER A 35 -2.47 -1.66 6.21
N SER A 36 -2.67 -1.11 5.01
CA SER A 36 -2.88 0.32 4.76
C SER A 36 -4.06 0.59 3.84
N VAL A 37 -4.59 1.80 3.90
CA VAL A 37 -5.63 2.34 3.01
C VAL A 37 -5.49 3.87 2.97
N TYR A 38 -5.85 4.50 1.86
CA TYR A 38 -5.94 5.96 1.78
C TYR A 38 -7.40 6.43 1.95
N LEU A 39 -7.61 7.35 2.88
CA LEU A 39 -8.88 8.03 3.10
C LEU A 39 -8.67 9.52 2.81
N SER A 40 -9.38 10.06 1.81
CA SER A 40 -9.27 11.46 1.44
C SER A 40 -10.01 12.38 2.42
N GLU A 41 -9.72 13.68 2.32
CA GLU A 41 -10.40 14.76 3.04
C GLU A 41 -11.90 14.84 2.74
N LYS A 42 -12.32 14.33 1.57
CA LYS A 42 -13.73 14.23 1.18
C LYS A 42 -14.41 12.98 1.73
N GLY A 43 -13.67 12.09 2.39
CA GLY A 43 -14.19 10.81 2.88
C GLY A 43 -14.20 9.71 1.83
N ASP A 44 -13.50 9.89 0.70
CA ASP A 44 -13.38 8.88 -0.34
C ASP A 44 -12.24 7.92 -0.01
N VAL A 45 -12.48 6.63 -0.21
CA VAL A 45 -11.55 5.56 0.12
C VAL A 45 -10.88 5.06 -1.15
N TYR A 46 -9.56 4.91 -1.11
CA TYR A 46 -8.71 4.42 -2.19
C TYR A 46 -7.73 3.37 -1.67
N PRO A 47 -7.20 2.48 -2.53
CA PRO A 47 -6.18 1.52 -2.10
C PRO A 47 -4.91 2.20 -1.57
N CYS A 48 -4.49 3.29 -2.19
CA CYS A 48 -3.31 4.09 -1.87
C CYS A 48 -3.44 5.50 -2.46
N THR A 49 -2.45 6.36 -2.26
CA THR A 49 -2.42 7.71 -2.84
C THR A 49 -2.08 7.74 -4.33
N ILE A 50 -1.55 6.65 -4.87
CA ILE A 50 -1.07 6.58 -6.26
C ILE A 50 -2.14 6.08 -7.23
N TRP A 51 -2.90 5.06 -6.82
CA TRP A 51 -3.89 4.46 -7.69
C TRP A 51 -5.25 5.14 -7.48
N GLY A 52 -5.67 5.96 -8.44
CA GLY A 52 -6.95 6.69 -8.46
C GLY A 52 -8.22 5.83 -8.53
N ARG A 53 -8.14 4.56 -8.13
CA ARG A 53 -9.27 3.62 -8.09
C ARG A 53 -10.08 3.83 -6.81
N LYS A 54 -11.10 4.68 -6.87
CA LYS A 54 -12.04 4.91 -5.75
C LYS A 54 -12.77 3.61 -5.41
N LEU A 55 -12.78 3.25 -4.13
CA LEU A 55 -13.40 2.05 -3.58
C LEU A 55 -14.81 2.34 -3.03
N GLY A 56 -15.05 3.56 -2.59
CA GLY A 56 -16.32 4.01 -2.03
C GLY A 56 -16.14 5.29 -1.23
N SER A 57 -17.19 5.73 -0.55
CA SER A 57 -17.15 6.86 0.38
C SER A 57 -17.64 6.44 1.75
N ILE A 58 -16.92 6.82 2.81
CA ILE A 58 -17.37 6.53 4.18
C ILE A 58 -18.64 7.32 4.53
N ARG A 59 -18.94 8.41 3.81
CA ARG A 59 -20.17 9.18 4.00
C ARG A 59 -21.43 8.37 3.67
N GLU A 60 -21.32 7.44 2.72
CA GLU A 60 -22.41 6.55 2.29
C GLU A 60 -22.58 5.35 3.24
N THR A 61 -21.56 5.04 4.05
CA THR A 61 -21.58 3.91 4.99
C THR A 61 -21.75 4.33 6.45
N GLY A 62 -22.25 5.54 6.71
CA GLY A 62 -22.39 6.05 8.08
C GLY A 62 -21.06 6.17 8.81
N TYR A 63 -20.00 6.52 8.08
CA TYR A 63 -18.61 6.60 8.53
C TYR A 63 -17.96 5.27 8.93
N ASP A 64 -18.58 4.12 8.61
CA ASP A 64 -17.93 2.82 8.77
C ASP A 64 -17.01 2.50 7.58
N LEU A 65 -15.70 2.68 7.79
CA LEU A 65 -14.67 2.31 6.82
C LEU A 65 -14.68 0.80 6.50
N ARG A 66 -15.01 -0.06 7.47
CA ARG A 66 -14.99 -1.52 7.26
C ARG A 66 -16.03 -1.93 6.24
N SER A 67 -17.18 -1.26 6.21
CA SER A 67 -18.21 -1.48 5.21
C SER A 67 -17.67 -1.26 3.78
N VAL A 68 -16.89 -0.20 3.53
CA VAL A 68 -16.24 0.03 2.22
C VAL A 68 -15.19 -1.06 1.90
N LEU A 69 -14.36 -1.42 2.88
CA LEU A 69 -13.28 -2.41 2.69
C LEU A 69 -13.80 -3.83 2.46
N LYS A 70 -15.01 -4.17 2.93
CA LYS A 70 -15.62 -5.49 2.76
C LYS A 70 -16.28 -5.69 1.39
N GLN A 71 -16.53 -4.61 0.65
CA GLN A 71 -17.15 -4.65 -0.68
C GLN A 71 -16.33 -5.48 -1.67
N GLN A 72 -17.01 -6.03 -2.68
CA GLN A 72 -16.38 -6.84 -3.71
C GLN A 72 -15.29 -6.07 -4.45
N LEU A 73 -15.55 -4.78 -4.77
CA LEU A 73 -14.58 -3.91 -5.42
C LEU A 73 -13.26 -3.81 -4.64
N SER A 74 -13.31 -3.69 -3.31
CA SER A 74 -12.13 -3.64 -2.44
C SER A 74 -11.35 -4.96 -2.47
N ARG A 75 -12.07 -6.10 -2.48
CA ARG A 75 -11.44 -7.44 -2.59
C ARG A 75 -10.78 -7.65 -3.94
N ASP A 76 -11.45 -7.29 -5.02
CA ASP A 76 -10.94 -7.41 -6.39
C ASP A 76 -9.73 -6.52 -6.58
N THR A 77 -9.81 -5.27 -6.09
CA THR A 77 -8.69 -4.32 -6.13
C THR A 77 -7.49 -4.87 -5.38
N ARG A 78 -7.67 -5.45 -4.19
CA ARG A 78 -6.60 -6.11 -3.45
C ARG A 78 -5.99 -7.28 -4.22
N SER A 79 -6.81 -8.10 -4.89
CA SER A 79 -6.33 -9.17 -5.76
C SER A 79 -5.51 -8.63 -6.93
N SER A 80 -5.95 -7.54 -7.56
CA SER A 80 -5.20 -6.85 -8.61
C SER A 80 -3.85 -6.31 -8.12
N ILE A 81 -3.79 -5.75 -6.91
CA ILE A 81 -2.52 -5.30 -6.29
C ILE A 81 -1.56 -6.48 -6.13
N LYS A 82 -2.04 -7.61 -5.60
CA LYS A 82 -1.23 -8.83 -5.43
C LYS A 82 -0.73 -9.40 -6.76
N ALA A 83 -1.54 -9.30 -7.81
CA ALA A 83 -1.18 -9.73 -9.16
C ALA A 83 -0.24 -8.74 -9.89
N GLY A 84 0.08 -7.59 -9.30
CA GLY A 84 0.91 -6.58 -9.94
C GLY A 84 0.18 -5.77 -11.02
N ASN A 85 -1.15 -5.71 -10.98
CA ASN A 85 -1.97 -4.94 -11.91
C ASN A 85 -2.29 -3.51 -11.40
N CYS A 86 -1.49 -2.99 -10.46
CA CYS A 86 -1.53 -1.60 -10.02
C CYS A 86 -0.49 -0.77 -10.79
N PRO A 87 -0.46 0.57 -10.64
CA PRO A 87 0.50 1.44 -11.34
C PRO A 87 2.01 1.21 -11.06
N GLN A 88 2.37 0.19 -10.27
CA GLN A 88 3.75 -0.19 -9.96
C GLN A 88 4.59 0.97 -9.39
N CYS A 89 4.22 1.49 -8.21
CA CYS A 89 4.95 2.59 -7.57
C CYS A 89 5.98 2.12 -6.53
N TRP A 90 7.02 2.94 -6.32
CA TRP A 90 8.02 2.73 -5.26
C TRP A 90 8.20 3.97 -4.37
N THR A 91 7.11 4.42 -3.76
CA THR A 91 7.13 5.58 -2.83
C THR A 91 7.26 5.13 -1.38
N PRO A 92 7.86 5.93 -0.48
CA PRO A 92 7.99 5.57 0.93
C PRO A 92 6.66 5.22 1.61
N CYS A 93 5.58 5.94 1.27
CA CYS A 93 4.24 5.72 1.82
C CYS A 93 3.72 4.29 1.61
N GLU A 94 4.08 3.64 0.49
CA GLU A 94 3.67 2.26 0.20
C GLU A 94 4.77 1.25 0.46
N ALA A 95 6.02 1.61 0.17
CA ALA A 95 7.18 0.74 0.34
C ALA A 95 7.46 0.44 1.81
N TYR A 96 7.38 1.42 2.71
CA TYR A 96 7.73 1.22 4.12
C TYR A 96 6.72 0.29 4.81
N PRO A 97 5.39 0.49 4.71
CA PRO A 97 4.43 -0.48 5.22
C PRO A 97 4.63 -1.87 4.61
N SER A 98 4.95 -1.95 3.32
CA SER A 98 5.19 -3.23 2.66
C SER A 98 6.45 -3.94 3.18
N ILE A 99 7.52 -3.19 3.46
CA ILE A 99 8.76 -3.71 4.08
C ILE A 99 8.48 -4.15 5.51
N MET A 100 7.68 -3.41 6.29
CA MET A 100 7.33 -3.80 7.66
C MET A 100 6.44 -5.05 7.70
N ASP A 101 5.44 -5.11 6.81
CA ASP A 101 4.44 -6.19 6.75
C ASP A 101 5.00 -7.51 6.19
N ARG A 102 6.12 -7.48 5.44
CA ARG A 102 6.72 -8.68 4.81
C ARG A 102 8.19 -8.91 5.16
N GLY A 103 8.86 -7.94 5.79
CA GLY A 103 10.29 -7.96 6.06
C GLY A 103 10.68 -8.49 7.44
N GLY A 104 9.73 -8.96 8.26
CA GLY A 104 9.99 -9.59 9.56
C GLY A 104 10.78 -8.70 10.52
N ILE A 105 10.06 -7.83 11.22
CA ILE A 105 10.50 -7.28 12.53
C ILE A 105 9.48 -7.64 13.64
N PHE A 106 8.44 -8.42 13.30
CA PHE A 106 7.51 -9.07 14.22
C PHE A 106 7.14 -10.45 13.70
#